data_AF-A0A9X8RDQ6-F1
#
_entry.id   AF-A0A9X8RDQ6-F1
#
_cell.length_a   1.000
_cell.length_b   1.000
_cell.length_c   1.000
_cell.angle_alpha   90.00
_cell.angle_beta   90.00
_cell.angle_gamma   90.00
#
_symmetry.space_group_name_H-M   'P 1'
#
loop_
_entity.id
_entity.type
_entity.pdbx_description
1 polymer ?
#
loop_
_entity_poly.entity_id
_entity_poly.type
_entity_poly.pdbx_seq_one_letter_code
_entity_poly.pdbx_strand_id
1 'polypeptide(L)'
;MFTMLGAVAEFESDLIVDRTAEGRERAKAKGTHMGRKGKDEKDVKKALKLYQERESNGLSVNEIAKMTGVPRSTIYAKAKEATL
;
A
#
# COMPACT_ATOMS: atom_id res chain seq x y z
N MET A 1 -17.88 13.12 -40.22
CA MET A 1 -16.42 13.20 -39.98
C MET A 1 -16.07 13.10 -38.50
N PHE A 2 -16.82 13.74 -37.59
CA PHE A 2 -16.59 13.68 -36.13
C PHE A 2 -16.61 12.25 -35.54
N THR A 3 -17.48 11.38 -36.06
CA THR A 3 -17.59 9.97 -35.63
C THR A 3 -16.36 9.12 -35.96
N MET A 4 -15.80 9.28 -37.17
CA MET A 4 -14.60 8.54 -37.58
C MET A 4 -13.37 9.00 -36.78
N LEU A 5 -13.24 10.30 -36.52
CA LEU A 5 -12.16 10.83 -35.70
C LEU A 5 -12.27 10.37 -34.24
N GLY A 6 -13.50 10.30 -33.70
CA GLY A 6 -13.76 9.74 -32.38
C GLY A 6 -13.38 8.25 -32.29
N ALA A 7 -13.78 7.45 -33.27
CA ALA A 7 -13.45 6.02 -33.31
C ALA A 7 -11.93 5.76 -33.35
N VAL A 8 -11.17 6.59 -34.08
CA VAL A 8 -9.70 6.51 -34.11
C VAL A 8 -9.10 6.91 -32.75
N ALA A 9 -9.61 7.96 -32.12
CA ALA A 9 -9.13 8.40 -30.81
C ALA A 9 -9.39 7.35 -29.70
N GLU A 10 -10.54 6.68 -29.75
CA GLU A 10 -10.85 5.56 -28.84
C GLU A 10 -9.90 4.38 -29.07
N PHE A 11 -9.71 3.98 -30.34
CA PHE A 11 -8.79 2.90 -30.68
C PHE A 11 -7.34 3.17 -30.21
N GLU A 12 -6.83 4.38 -30.40
CA GLU A 12 -5.50 4.76 -29.92
C GLU A 12 -5.41 4.75 -28.38
N SER A 13 -6.48 5.19 -27.71
CA SER A 13 -6.55 5.19 -26.25
C SER A 13 -6.52 3.75 -25.70
N ASP A 14 -7.28 2.84 -26.29
CA ASP A 14 -7.30 1.43 -25.92
C ASP A 14 -5.92 0.79 -26.12
N LEU A 15 -5.25 1.07 -27.24
CA LEU A 15 -3.91 0.56 -27.52
C LEU A 15 -2.87 1.03 -26.48
N ILE A 16 -3.01 2.26 -25.96
CA ILE A 16 -2.17 2.78 -24.88
C ILE A 16 -2.46 2.05 -23.57
N VAL A 17 -3.74 1.81 -23.26
CA VAL A 17 -4.14 1.07 -22.05
C VAL A 17 -3.58 -0.34 -22.06
N ASP A 18 -3.67 -1.06 -23.18
CA ASP A 18 -3.14 -2.42 -23.32
C ASP A 18 -1.63 -2.46 -23.11
N ARG A 19 -0.90 -1.58 -23.81
CA ARG A 19 0.57 -1.53 -23.70
C ARG A 19 1.04 -1.17 -22.29
N THR A 20 0.32 -0.27 -21.61
CA THR A 20 0.64 0.09 -20.22
C THR A 20 0.26 -1.02 -19.25
N ALA A 21 -0.80 -1.79 -19.51
CA ALA A 21 -1.15 -2.98 -18.74
C ALA A 21 -0.05 -4.04 -18.85
N GLU A 22 0.41 -4.37 -20.05
CA GLU A 22 1.54 -5.29 -20.26
C GLU A 22 2.81 -4.81 -19.54
N GLY A 23 3.11 -3.50 -19.63
CA GLY A 23 4.23 -2.90 -18.92
C GLY A 23 4.13 -3.06 -17.40
N ARG A 24 2.94 -2.86 -16.83
CA ARG A 24 2.67 -3.06 -15.40
C ARG A 24 2.87 -4.52 -14.99
N GLU A 25 2.37 -5.46 -15.78
CA GLU A 25 2.55 -6.90 -15.50
C GLU A 25 4.02 -7.31 -15.56
N ARG A 26 4.79 -6.82 -16.55
CA ARG A 26 6.25 -7.02 -16.60
C ARG A 26 6.96 -6.44 -15.37
N ALA A 27 6.56 -5.26 -14.90
CA ALA A 27 7.14 -4.65 -13.70
C ALA A 27 6.83 -5.45 -12.42
N LYS A 28 5.58 -5.92 -12.28
CA LYS A 28 5.17 -6.81 -11.18
C LYS A 28 5.95 -8.12 -11.20
N ALA A 29 6.11 -8.75 -12.36
CA ALA A 29 6.88 -10.00 -12.52
C ALA A 29 8.37 -9.83 -12.13
N LYS A 30 8.93 -8.63 -12.33
CA LYS A 30 10.28 -8.28 -11.86
C LYS A 30 10.36 -7.97 -10.36
N GLY A 31 9.25 -8.03 -9.63
CA GLY A 31 9.17 -7.70 -8.21
C GLY A 31 9.19 -6.19 -7.92
N THR A 32 8.91 -5.34 -8.92
CA THR A 32 8.82 -3.89 -8.68
C THR A 32 7.58 -3.59 -7.84
N HIS A 33 7.77 -2.95 -6.70
CA HIS A 33 6.65 -2.52 -5.86
C HIS A 33 5.81 -1.47 -6.60
N MET A 34 4.53 -1.78 -6.79
CA MET A 34 3.56 -0.88 -7.41
C MET A 34 2.70 -0.21 -6.34
N GLY A 35 2.34 1.06 -6.55
CA GLY A 35 1.50 1.83 -5.65
C GLY A 35 2.27 2.61 -4.59
N ARG A 36 1.53 3.15 -3.62
CA ARG A 36 2.09 3.95 -2.54
C ARG A 36 2.82 3.05 -1.54
N LYS A 37 4.11 3.32 -1.32
CA LYS A 37 4.88 2.66 -0.27
C LYS A 37 4.20 2.85 1.09
N GLY A 38 4.13 1.78 1.85
CA GLY A 38 3.68 1.79 3.24
C GLY A 38 4.59 2.62 4.14
N LYS A 39 4.26 2.66 5.44
CA LYS A 39 5.20 3.15 6.45
C LYS A 39 6.43 2.26 6.51
N ASP A 40 7.54 2.82 6.98
CA ASP A 40 8.80 2.08 7.10
C ASP A 40 8.58 0.81 7.93
N GLU A 41 9.10 -0.31 7.44
CA GLU A 41 8.92 -1.60 8.07
C GLU A 41 9.53 -1.63 9.48
N LYS A 42 10.59 -0.85 9.72
CA LYS A 42 11.22 -0.70 11.05
C LYS A 42 10.27 -0.03 12.04
N ASP A 43 9.58 1.02 11.60
CA ASP A 43 8.61 1.74 12.43
C ASP A 43 7.40 0.86 12.74
N VAL A 44 6.92 0.12 11.75
CA VAL A 44 5.82 -0.85 11.92
C VAL A 44 6.22 -1.96 12.89
N LYS A 45 7.42 -2.54 12.75
CA LYS A 45 7.95 -3.56 13.67
C LYS A 45 8.08 -3.03 15.10
N LYS A 46 8.59 -1.81 15.26
CA LYS A 46 8.68 -1.15 16.58
C LYS A 46 7.29 -0.93 17.19
N ALA A 47 6.33 -0.46 16.40
CA ALA A 47 4.96 -0.24 16.86
C ALA A 47 4.28 -1.56 17.28
N LEU A 48 4.48 -2.64 16.53
CA LEU A 48 3.95 -3.96 16.84
C LEU A 48 4.54 -4.54 18.13
N LYS A 49 5.87 -4.39 18.32
CA LYS A 49 6.52 -4.82 19.56
C LYS A 49 5.96 -4.09 20.78
N LEU A 50 5.88 -2.76 20.71
CA LEU A 50 5.27 -1.95 21.77
C LEU A 50 3.81 -2.31 22.01
N TYR A 51 3.08 -2.70 20.94
CA TYR A 51 1.69 -3.13 21.02
C TYR A 51 1.53 -4.49 21.72
N GLN A 52 2.41 -5.44 21.46
CA GLN A 52 2.42 -6.76 22.11
C GLN A 52 2.81 -6.67 23.58
N GLU A 53 3.74 -5.79 23.92
CA GLU A 53 4.21 -5.54 25.29
C GLU A 53 3.27 -4.62 26.09
N ARG A 54 2.05 -4.33 25.62
CA ARG A 54 1.16 -3.35 26.29
C ARG A 54 0.79 -3.73 27.72
N GLU A 55 0.73 -5.03 28.02
CA GLU A 55 0.47 -5.51 29.37
C GLU A 55 1.61 -5.18 30.35
N SER A 56 2.85 -5.09 29.86
CA SER A 56 4.03 -4.80 30.68
C SER A 56 4.45 -3.33 30.66
N ASN A 57 4.24 -2.63 29.54
CA ASN A 57 4.67 -1.23 29.38
C ASN A 57 3.57 -0.20 29.68
N GLY A 58 2.30 -0.61 29.77
CA GLY A 58 1.17 0.26 30.11
C GLY A 58 0.81 1.33 29.06
N LEU A 59 1.43 1.32 27.87
CA LEU A 59 1.26 2.38 26.87
C LEU A 59 -0.11 2.31 26.17
N SER A 60 -0.72 3.46 25.91
CA SER A 60 -1.89 3.59 25.05
C SER A 60 -1.55 3.36 23.56
N VAL A 61 -2.48 2.84 22.74
CA VAL A 61 -2.25 2.74 21.28
C VAL A 61 -2.05 4.13 20.64
N ASN A 62 -2.65 5.16 21.23
CA ASN A 62 -2.45 6.55 20.83
C ASN A 62 -1.00 7.00 21.04
N GLU A 63 -0.40 6.65 22.19
CA GLU A 63 1.01 6.98 22.49
C GLU A 63 1.95 6.22 21.58
N ILE A 64 1.70 4.92 21.34
CA ILE A 64 2.51 4.12 20.41
C ILE A 64 2.46 4.73 19.01
N ALA A 65 1.27 5.15 18.55
CA ALA A 65 1.12 5.81 17.25
C ALA A 65 1.88 7.14 17.17
N LYS A 66 1.84 7.96 18.24
CA LYS A 66 2.62 9.21 18.32
C LYS A 66 4.13 8.97 18.32
N MET A 67 4.60 7.97 19.07
CA MET A 67 6.02 7.65 19.22
C MET A 67 6.64 7.02 17.97
N THR A 68 5.86 6.25 17.21
CA THR A 68 6.34 5.51 16.04
C THR A 68 5.94 6.16 14.71
N GLY A 69 5.04 7.13 14.73
CA GLY A 69 4.51 7.76 13.51
C GLY A 69 3.65 6.80 12.65
N VAL A 70 3.33 5.61 13.18
CA VAL A 70 2.47 4.62 12.53
C VAL A 70 1.02 4.86 12.97
N PRO A 71 0.07 5.06 12.04
CA PRO A 71 -1.33 5.25 12.39
C PRO A 71 -1.91 4.06 13.15
N ARG A 72 -2.82 4.32 14.08
CA ARG A 72 -3.51 3.28 14.88
C ARG A 72 -4.15 2.21 14.00
N SER A 73 -4.78 2.62 12.90
CA SER A 73 -5.41 1.71 11.94
C SER A 73 -4.41 0.72 11.36
N THR A 74 -3.21 1.16 11.02
CA THR A 74 -2.12 0.30 10.55
C THR A 74 -1.63 -0.64 11.64
N ILE A 75 -1.51 -0.18 12.89
CA ILE A 75 -1.10 -1.02 14.02
C ILE A 75 -2.11 -2.15 14.24
N TYR A 76 -3.41 -1.85 14.30
CA TYR A 76 -4.44 -2.88 14.49
C TYR A 76 -4.53 -3.86 13.31
N ALA A 77 -4.46 -3.37 12.07
CA ALA A 77 -4.47 -4.23 10.89
C ALA A 77 -3.31 -5.22 10.90
N LYS A 78 -2.09 -4.74 11.19
CA LYS A 78 -0.89 -5.57 11.27
C LYS A 78 -0.89 -6.51 12.46
N ALA A 79 -1.43 -6.09 13.61
CA ALA A 79 -1.58 -6.96 14.76
C ALA A 79 -2.55 -8.13 14.46
N LYS A 80 -3.66 -7.85 13.75
CA LYS A 80 -4.60 -8.89 13.32
C LYS A 80 -3.98 -9.87 12.33
N GLU A 81 -3.19 -9.39 11.36
CA GLU A 81 -2.43 -10.23 10.43
C GLU A 81 -1.44 -11.15 11.14
N ALA A 82 -0.87 -10.73 12.28
CA ALA A 82 0.08 -11.54 13.04
C ALA A 82 -0.58 -12.63 13.92
N THR A 83 -1.89 -12.54 14.15
CA THR A 83 -2.66 -13.55 14.92
C THR A 83 -3.30 -14.62 14.03
N LEU A 84 -3.40 -14.36 12.71
CA LEU A 84 -3.87 -15.31 11.70
C LEU A 84 -2.71 -16.14 11.14
#